data_AF-A0A2H0V790-F1
#
_entry.id   AF-A0A2H0V790-F1
#
_cell.length_a   1.000
_cell.length_b   1.000
_cell.length_c   1.000
_cell.angle_alpha   90.00
_cell.angle_beta   90.00
_cell.angle_gamma   90.00
#
_symmetry.space_group_name_H-M   'P 1'
#
loop_
_entity.id
_entity.type
_entity.pdbx_description
1 polymer ?
#
loop_
_entity_poly.entity_id
_entity_poly.type
_entity_poly.pdbx_seq_one_letter_code
_entity_poly.pdbx_strand_id
1 'polypeptide(L)'
;MENNTDFKINYMNEFKSLFSHVEKMRNRYLNILSAHKIFDTISILSAPNIVGKEKAGENMKLFNDYKYFFITTKESCSFYVLIEIAKFFDNSLSSLTLNKIINFTESNLKKLSKNDFQIYHKNRGILPELFDKYQEFSRLDLENLKNNIKSKDKIINKLKKYRDQYLAHDDIKKIKVKISIGEVKQLMEIIEDFIELFYLRLDFSSNSYKDYVEEPEREIKSLIKILKENEKARLQKISKLYLQN
;
A
#
# COMPACT_ATOMS: atom_id res chain seq x y z
N MET A 1 -30.46 5.61 -41.06
CA MET A 1 -29.55 6.29 -40.11
C MET A 1 -29.74 5.62 -38.75
N GLU A 2 -29.27 4.39 -38.61
CA GLU A 2 -29.25 3.65 -37.34
C GLU A 2 -27.97 2.83 -37.40
N ASN A 3 -26.93 3.25 -36.68
CA ASN A 3 -25.68 2.52 -36.41
C ASN A 3 -24.72 3.41 -35.61
N ASN A 4 -25.14 3.93 -34.44
CA ASN A 4 -24.24 4.71 -33.57
C ASN A 4 -24.40 4.47 -32.07
N THR A 5 -25.33 3.60 -31.66
CA THR A 5 -25.58 3.24 -30.26
C THR A 5 -24.78 2.01 -29.83
N ASP A 6 -24.68 0.98 -30.66
CA ASP A 6 -23.94 -0.26 -30.31
C ASP A 6 -22.42 -0.08 -30.28
N PHE A 7 -21.87 0.82 -31.10
CA PHE A 7 -20.43 1.13 -31.03
C PHE A 7 -20.06 1.85 -29.72
N LYS A 8 -20.95 2.70 -29.18
CA LYS A 8 -20.72 3.49 -27.95
C LYS A 8 -20.69 2.65 -26.67
N ILE A 9 -21.39 1.51 -26.65
CA ILE A 9 -21.48 0.63 -25.48
C ILE A 9 -20.15 -0.08 -25.21
N ASN A 10 -19.34 -0.34 -26.25
CA ASN A 10 -18.06 -1.03 -26.07
C ASN A 10 -16.98 -0.11 -25.45
N TYR A 11 -16.88 1.16 -25.87
CA TYR A 11 -15.87 2.14 -25.37
C TYR A 11 -15.98 2.46 -23.88
N MET A 12 -17.20 2.44 -23.32
CA MET A 12 -17.41 2.66 -21.89
C MET A 12 -16.82 1.54 -21.03
N ASN A 13 -16.61 0.35 -21.61
CA ASN A 13 -16.12 -0.81 -20.86
C ASN A 13 -14.62 -0.70 -20.56
N GLU A 14 -13.78 -0.20 -21.47
CA GLU A 14 -12.33 -0.15 -21.22
C GLU A 14 -11.97 0.91 -20.17
N PHE A 15 -12.54 2.12 -20.26
CA PHE A 15 -12.28 3.18 -19.27
C PHE A 15 -12.76 2.75 -17.88
N LYS A 16 -13.99 2.23 -17.78
CA LYS A 16 -14.56 1.72 -16.52
C LYS A 16 -13.77 0.54 -15.96
N SER A 17 -13.36 -0.40 -16.82
CA SER A 17 -12.56 -1.56 -16.40
C SER A 17 -11.19 -1.14 -15.90
N LEU A 18 -10.54 -0.22 -16.61
CA LEU A 18 -9.25 0.33 -16.21
C LEU A 18 -9.34 1.04 -14.86
N PHE A 19 -10.32 1.93 -14.69
CA PHE A 19 -10.50 2.63 -13.42
C PHE A 19 -10.80 1.66 -12.28
N SER A 20 -11.69 0.68 -12.48
CA SER A 20 -11.97 -0.35 -11.47
C SER A 20 -10.73 -1.18 -11.08
N HIS A 21 -9.87 -1.49 -12.04
CA HIS A 21 -8.60 -2.15 -11.76
C HIS A 21 -7.66 -1.28 -10.93
N VAL A 22 -7.52 -0.01 -11.30
CA VAL A 22 -6.71 0.97 -10.57
C VAL A 22 -7.25 1.20 -9.16
N GLU A 23 -8.57 1.26 -8.96
CA GLU A 23 -9.22 1.31 -7.65
C GLU A 23 -8.84 0.13 -6.76
N LYS A 24 -8.87 -1.10 -7.31
CA LYS A 24 -8.44 -2.30 -6.57
C LYS A 24 -6.96 -2.24 -6.20
N MET A 25 -6.11 -1.73 -7.10
CA MET A 25 -4.67 -1.56 -6.84
C MET A 25 -4.42 -0.52 -5.76
N ARG A 26 -5.12 0.62 -5.80
CA ARG A 26 -5.06 1.64 -4.75
C ARG A 26 -5.47 1.07 -3.40
N ASN A 27 -6.63 0.42 -3.31
CA ASN A 27 -7.10 -0.13 -2.03
C ASN A 27 -6.11 -1.14 -1.44
N ARG A 28 -5.47 -1.97 -2.28
CA ARG A 28 -4.36 -2.83 -1.85
C ARG A 28 -3.19 -2.00 -1.31
N TYR A 29 -2.74 -0.96 -2.03
CA TYR A 29 -1.63 -0.11 -1.61
C TYR A 29 -1.91 0.62 -0.28
N LEU A 30 -3.13 1.10 -0.09
CA LEU A 30 -3.55 1.75 1.16
C LEU A 30 -3.43 0.79 2.37
N ASN A 31 -3.82 -0.47 2.20
CA ASN A 31 -3.64 -1.49 3.25
C ASN A 31 -2.16 -1.80 3.51
N ILE A 32 -1.32 -1.80 2.47
CA ILE A 32 0.15 -1.94 2.62
C ILE A 32 0.69 -0.78 3.45
N LEU A 33 0.28 0.46 3.18
CA LEU A 33 0.71 1.63 3.94
C LEU A 33 0.36 1.49 5.43
N SER A 34 -0.87 1.08 5.75
CA SER A 34 -1.27 0.89 7.15
C SER A 34 -0.49 -0.21 7.84
N ALA A 35 -0.32 -1.37 7.21
CA ALA A 35 0.48 -2.47 7.77
C ALA A 35 1.95 -2.06 7.97
N HIS A 36 2.53 -1.36 6.99
CA HIS A 36 3.89 -0.83 7.09
C HIS A 36 4.03 0.15 8.26
N LYS A 37 3.02 1.00 8.49
CA LYS A 37 3.02 1.98 9.58
C LYS A 37 2.82 1.36 10.95
N ILE A 38 2.03 0.28 11.07
CA ILE A 38 1.97 -0.52 12.30
C ILE A 38 3.34 -1.11 12.61
N PHE A 39 3.98 -1.75 11.63
CA PHE A 39 5.31 -2.34 11.77
C PHE A 39 6.37 -1.31 12.19
N ASP A 40 6.39 -0.16 11.51
CA ASP A 40 7.32 0.94 11.80
C ASP A 40 7.08 1.49 13.20
N THR A 41 5.82 1.73 13.58
CA THR A 41 5.47 2.32 14.88
C THR A 41 5.92 1.42 16.03
N ILE A 42 5.62 0.11 15.96
CA ILE A 42 6.09 -0.86 16.98
C ILE A 42 7.62 -0.87 17.03
N SER A 43 8.30 -0.84 15.88
CA SER A 43 9.76 -0.82 15.80
C SER A 43 10.36 0.43 16.43
N ILE A 44 9.81 1.60 16.12
CA ILE A 44 10.21 2.90 16.67
C ILE A 44 10.06 2.92 18.18
N LEU A 45 8.94 2.42 18.70
CA LEU A 45 8.65 2.43 20.14
C LEU A 45 9.60 1.53 20.93
N SER A 46 10.18 0.51 20.30
CA SER A 46 11.24 -0.33 20.90
C SER A 46 12.66 0.21 20.70
N ALA A 47 12.87 1.26 19.90
CA ALA A 47 14.19 1.71 19.48
C ALA A 47 14.80 2.75 20.46
N PRO A 48 15.86 2.41 21.22
CA PRO A 48 16.43 3.32 22.22
C PRO A 48 16.99 4.62 21.65
N ASN A 49 17.48 4.58 20.41
CA ASN A 49 18.01 5.73 19.69
C ASN A 49 16.91 6.69 19.18
N ILE A 50 15.64 6.30 19.21
CA ILE A 50 14.52 7.12 18.73
C ILE A 50 13.69 7.64 19.91
N VAL A 51 13.25 6.76 20.82
CA VAL A 51 12.38 7.14 21.95
C VAL A 51 13.12 7.34 23.27
N GLY A 52 14.43 7.07 23.32
CA GLY A 52 15.24 7.09 24.53
C GLY A 52 15.29 5.73 25.25
N LYS A 53 16.40 5.44 25.93
CA LYS A 53 16.66 4.12 26.56
C LYS A 53 15.58 3.71 27.56
N GLU A 54 15.18 4.62 28.44
CA GLU A 54 14.17 4.34 29.49
C GLU A 54 12.81 3.98 28.87
N LYS A 55 12.27 4.85 28.01
CA LYS A 55 10.98 4.61 27.33
C LYS A 55 11.01 3.36 26.45
N ALA A 56 12.12 3.12 25.73
CA ALA A 56 12.28 1.90 24.94
C ALA A 56 12.29 0.65 25.83
N GLY A 57 12.96 0.70 26.98
CA GLY A 57 12.97 -0.38 27.96
C GLY A 57 11.58 -0.69 28.53
N GLU A 58 10.82 0.34 28.90
CA GLU A 58 9.43 0.19 29.34
C GLU A 58 8.53 -0.41 28.26
N ASN A 59 8.64 0.08 27.02
CA ASN A 59 7.86 -0.41 25.90
C ASN A 59 8.21 -1.87 25.59
N MET A 60 9.50 -2.23 25.62
CA MET A 60 9.95 -3.61 25.41
C MET A 60 9.47 -4.56 26.51
N LYS A 61 9.46 -4.11 27.77
CA LYS A 61 8.88 -4.89 28.87
C LYS A 61 7.40 -5.17 28.59
N LEU A 62 6.64 -4.12 28.25
CA LEU A 62 5.24 -4.27 27.88
C LEU A 62 5.03 -5.22 26.68
N PHE A 63 5.85 -5.09 25.64
CA PHE A 63 5.78 -5.97 24.48
C PHE A 63 6.06 -7.43 24.85
N ASN A 64 6.97 -7.68 25.80
CA ASN A 64 7.23 -9.03 26.30
C ASN A 64 6.08 -9.58 27.16
N ASP A 65 5.46 -8.74 27.99
CA ASP A 65 4.29 -9.12 28.78
C ASP A 65 3.11 -9.54 27.87
N TYR A 66 2.98 -8.90 26.70
CA TYR A 66 1.98 -9.19 25.68
C TYR A 66 2.60 -9.76 24.39
N LYS A 67 3.64 -10.61 24.51
CA LYS A 67 4.46 -11.05 23.36
C LYS A 67 3.68 -11.68 22.20
N TYR A 68 2.65 -12.47 22.51
CA TYR A 68 1.85 -13.16 21.50
C TYR A 68 0.98 -12.20 20.68
N PHE A 69 0.72 -10.99 21.19
CA PHE A 69 0.07 -9.94 20.42
C PHE A 69 1.10 -9.10 19.66
N PHE A 70 2.08 -8.48 20.34
CA PHE A 70 2.96 -7.50 19.69
C PHE A 70 3.97 -8.11 18.73
N ILE A 71 4.60 -9.23 19.09
CA ILE A 71 5.58 -9.88 18.21
C ILE A 71 4.87 -10.45 16.98
N THR A 72 3.76 -11.17 17.19
CA THR A 72 2.95 -11.72 16.09
C THR A 72 2.43 -10.63 15.16
N THR A 73 1.90 -9.53 15.71
CA THR A 73 1.39 -8.39 14.92
C THR A 73 2.50 -7.76 14.09
N LYS A 74 3.67 -7.50 14.70
CA LYS A 74 4.82 -6.92 14.02
C LYS A 74 5.29 -7.79 12.86
N GLU A 75 5.51 -9.09 13.09
CA GLU A 75 5.95 -10.02 12.06
C GLU A 75 4.89 -10.18 10.96
N SER A 76 3.61 -10.31 11.34
CA SER A 76 2.50 -10.44 10.37
C SER A 76 2.38 -9.21 9.47
N CYS A 77 2.52 -8.00 10.03
CA CYS A 77 2.52 -6.77 9.25
C CYS A 77 3.70 -6.73 8.27
N SER A 78 4.90 -7.12 8.71
CA SER A 78 6.09 -7.20 7.86
C SER A 78 5.87 -8.17 6.68
N PHE A 79 5.36 -9.37 6.96
CA PHE A 79 5.08 -10.38 5.94
C PHE A 79 4.00 -9.91 4.98
N TYR A 80 2.90 -9.35 5.49
CA TYR A 80 1.82 -8.81 4.68
C TYR A 80 2.34 -7.77 3.68
N VAL A 81 3.13 -6.79 4.16
CA VAL A 81 3.73 -5.75 3.30
C VAL A 81 4.55 -6.37 2.18
N LEU A 82 5.47 -7.30 2.50
CA LEU A 82 6.36 -7.90 1.51
C LEU A 82 5.60 -8.74 0.47
N ILE A 83 4.64 -9.54 0.91
CA ILE A 83 3.80 -10.36 0.01
C ILE A 83 2.97 -9.47 -0.91
N GLU A 84 2.29 -8.46 -0.36
CA GLU A 84 1.39 -7.61 -1.14
C GLU A 84 2.14 -6.71 -2.12
N ILE A 85 3.30 -6.16 -1.75
CA ILE A 85 4.18 -5.44 -2.69
C ILE A 85 4.61 -6.39 -3.83
N ALA A 86 5.01 -7.62 -3.52
CA ALA A 86 5.45 -8.56 -4.54
C ALA A 86 4.37 -8.87 -5.58
N LYS A 87 3.09 -8.89 -5.18
CA LYS A 87 1.95 -9.10 -6.08
C LYS A 87 1.81 -8.02 -7.15
N PHE A 88 2.21 -6.77 -6.88
CA PHE A 88 2.18 -5.68 -7.88
C PHE A 88 3.11 -5.95 -9.07
N PHE A 89 4.19 -6.70 -8.84
CA PHE A 89 5.23 -6.94 -9.82
C PHE A 89 5.18 -8.36 -10.40
N ASP A 90 4.17 -9.16 -10.07
CA ASP A 90 4.11 -10.56 -10.49
C ASP A 90 3.88 -10.73 -12.01
N ASN A 91 4.12 -11.95 -12.50
CA ASN A 91 3.97 -12.30 -13.91
C ASN A 91 2.79 -13.26 -14.17
N SER A 92 2.08 -13.70 -13.13
CA SER A 92 0.93 -14.61 -13.29
C SER A 92 -0.13 -14.02 -14.22
N LEU A 93 -0.76 -14.84 -15.06
CA LEU A 93 -1.86 -14.44 -15.96
C LEU A 93 -3.15 -14.04 -15.22
N SER A 94 -3.33 -14.48 -13.97
CA SER A 94 -4.52 -14.19 -13.16
C SER A 94 -4.35 -13.01 -12.18
N SER A 95 -3.12 -12.51 -11.97
CA SER A 95 -2.87 -11.43 -10.99
C SER A 95 -3.12 -10.03 -11.57
N LEU A 96 -3.55 -9.10 -10.72
CA LEU A 96 -3.61 -7.68 -11.05
C LEU A 96 -2.27 -7.03 -10.75
N THR A 97 -1.51 -6.64 -11.79
CA THR A 97 -0.12 -6.18 -11.70
C THR A 97 0.09 -4.88 -12.47
N LEU A 98 1.14 -4.14 -12.12
CA LEU A 98 1.47 -2.85 -12.75
C LEU A 98 1.64 -3.03 -14.26
N ASN A 99 2.48 -3.97 -14.69
CA ASN A 99 2.74 -4.21 -16.11
C ASN A 99 1.49 -4.57 -16.90
N LYS A 100 0.54 -5.31 -16.31
CA LYS A 100 -0.71 -5.62 -17.00
C LYS A 100 -1.57 -4.39 -17.21
N ILE A 101 -1.66 -3.52 -16.23
CA ILE A 101 -2.44 -2.29 -16.36
C ILE A 101 -1.77 -1.33 -17.34
N ILE A 102 -0.44 -1.22 -17.30
CA ILE A 102 0.30 -0.45 -18.29
C ILE A 102 0.03 -0.98 -19.70
N ASN A 103 0.17 -2.29 -19.94
CA ASN A 103 -0.03 -2.90 -21.26
C ASN A 103 -1.50 -2.80 -21.73
N PHE A 104 -2.46 -2.95 -20.81
CA PHE A 104 -3.88 -2.74 -21.10
C PHE A 104 -4.12 -1.30 -21.55
N THR A 105 -3.56 -0.33 -20.83
CA THR A 105 -3.69 1.10 -21.12
C THR A 105 -3.07 1.43 -22.47
N GLU A 106 -1.86 0.94 -22.73
CA GLU A 106 -1.13 1.12 -23.98
C GLU A 106 -1.92 0.60 -25.19
N SER A 107 -2.49 -0.61 -25.05
CA SER A 107 -3.29 -1.25 -26.11
C SER A 107 -4.61 -0.51 -26.38
N ASN A 108 -5.10 0.26 -25.40
CA ASN A 108 -6.39 0.94 -25.45
C ASN A 108 -6.29 2.47 -25.46
N LEU A 109 -5.10 3.06 -25.70
CA LEU A 109 -4.92 4.52 -25.69
C LEU A 109 -5.94 5.28 -26.54
N LYS A 110 -6.28 4.75 -27.72
CA LYS A 110 -7.28 5.35 -28.63
C LYS A 110 -8.71 5.41 -28.03
N LYS A 111 -8.97 4.60 -27.00
CA LYS A 111 -10.25 4.49 -26.28
C LYS A 111 -10.19 5.11 -24.87
N LEU A 112 -9.11 5.83 -24.58
CA LEU A 112 -8.89 6.57 -23.34
C LEU A 112 -8.69 8.06 -23.66
N SER A 113 -9.51 8.56 -24.58
CA SER A 113 -9.45 9.95 -25.05
C SER A 113 -10.19 10.91 -24.10
N LYS A 114 -10.02 12.22 -24.33
CA LYS A 114 -10.76 13.29 -23.65
C LYS A 114 -12.27 13.13 -23.82
N ASN A 115 -12.72 12.67 -24.99
CA ASN A 115 -14.14 12.40 -25.22
C ASN A 115 -14.63 11.23 -24.37
N ASP A 116 -13.83 10.16 -24.25
CA ASP A 116 -14.18 9.00 -23.41
C ASP A 116 -14.24 9.41 -21.93
N PHE A 117 -13.28 10.21 -21.48
CA PHE A 117 -13.28 10.81 -20.14
C PHE A 117 -14.55 11.63 -19.87
N GLN A 118 -14.90 12.55 -20.78
CA GLN A 118 -16.12 13.36 -20.67
C GLN A 118 -17.39 12.51 -20.62
N ILE A 119 -17.47 11.47 -21.45
CA ILE A 119 -18.61 10.55 -21.47
C ILE A 119 -18.71 9.79 -20.14
N TYR A 120 -17.59 9.29 -19.62
CA TYR A 120 -17.55 8.56 -18.35
C TYR A 120 -17.98 9.43 -17.16
N HIS A 121 -17.59 10.70 -17.16
CA HIS A 121 -17.88 11.63 -16.05
C HIS A 121 -19.09 12.54 -16.28
N LYS A 122 -19.87 12.34 -17.36
CA LYS A 122 -20.99 13.23 -17.76
C LYS A 122 -21.97 13.55 -16.62
N ASN A 123 -22.17 12.61 -15.69
CA ASN A 123 -23.14 12.74 -14.60
C ASN A 123 -22.53 13.22 -13.27
N ARG A 124 -21.22 13.54 -13.22
CA ARG A 124 -20.51 13.86 -11.98
C ARG A 124 -20.49 15.35 -11.61
N GLY A 125 -21.18 16.20 -12.37
CA GLY A 125 -21.22 17.64 -12.09
C GLY A 125 -19.83 18.31 -12.14
N ILE A 126 -18.90 17.76 -12.92
CA ILE A 126 -17.56 18.32 -13.10
C ILE A 126 -17.67 19.64 -13.85
N LEU A 127 -16.96 20.66 -13.35
CA LEU A 127 -16.87 21.97 -14.00
C LEU A 127 -16.32 21.83 -15.44
N PRO A 128 -17.00 22.38 -16.46
CA PRO A 128 -16.56 22.33 -17.86
C PRO A 128 -15.08 22.71 -18.06
N GLU A 129 -14.60 23.71 -17.33
CA GLU A 129 -13.24 24.24 -17.40
C GLU A 129 -12.17 23.23 -16.95
N LEU A 130 -12.55 22.24 -16.12
CA LEU A 130 -11.65 21.16 -15.72
C LEU A 130 -11.41 20.19 -16.86
N PHE A 131 -12.41 19.93 -17.71
CA PHE A 131 -12.23 19.09 -18.89
C PHE A 131 -11.25 19.70 -19.89
N ASP A 132 -11.13 21.02 -19.94
CA ASP A 132 -10.14 21.69 -20.79
C ASP A 132 -8.70 21.52 -20.32
N LYS A 133 -8.53 21.26 -19.02
CA LYS A 133 -7.23 20.92 -18.43
C LYS A 133 -6.93 19.42 -18.46
N TYR A 134 -7.84 18.60 -19.00
CA TYR A 134 -7.65 17.16 -19.10
C TYR A 134 -6.45 16.81 -19.97
N GLN A 135 -5.61 15.94 -19.44
CA GLN A 135 -4.49 15.36 -20.15
C GLN A 135 -4.73 13.86 -20.27
N GLU A 136 -4.84 13.39 -21.50
CA GLU A 136 -4.91 11.97 -21.84
C GLU A 136 -3.60 11.26 -21.47
N PHE A 137 -3.66 9.93 -21.39
CA PHE A 137 -2.45 9.13 -21.28
C PHE A 137 -1.57 9.30 -22.53
N SER A 138 -0.30 9.65 -22.31
CA SER A 138 0.69 9.64 -23.39
C SER A 138 1.44 8.31 -23.44
N ARG A 139 2.03 7.97 -24.59
CA ARG A 139 2.97 6.82 -24.66
C ARG A 139 4.17 7.03 -23.75
N LEU A 140 4.64 8.27 -23.65
CA LEU A 140 5.76 8.64 -22.79
C LEU A 140 5.45 8.39 -21.31
N ASP A 141 4.21 8.66 -20.86
CA ASP A 141 3.75 8.36 -19.50
C ASP A 141 3.96 6.87 -19.18
N LEU A 142 3.53 5.99 -20.11
CA LEU A 142 3.61 4.54 -19.96
C LEU A 142 5.05 4.02 -20.08
N GLU A 143 5.84 4.57 -21.00
CA GLU A 143 7.27 4.24 -21.16
C GLU A 143 8.07 4.61 -19.90
N ASN A 144 7.80 5.78 -19.32
CA ASN A 144 8.45 6.22 -18.08
C ASN A 144 8.16 5.26 -16.92
N LEU A 145 6.91 4.81 -16.77
CA LEU A 145 6.55 3.79 -15.76
C LEU A 145 7.28 2.47 -16.01
N LYS A 146 7.29 1.97 -17.25
CA LYS A 146 8.02 0.73 -17.61
C LYS A 146 9.51 0.85 -17.31
N ASN A 147 10.12 1.98 -17.65
CA ASN A 147 11.53 2.25 -17.41
C ASN A 147 11.83 2.34 -15.91
N ASN A 148 10.96 2.96 -15.12
CA ASN A 148 11.10 3.01 -13.67
C ASN A 148 11.03 1.61 -13.05
N ILE A 149 10.04 0.79 -13.43
CA ILE A 149 9.94 -0.62 -13.01
C ILE A 149 11.20 -1.39 -13.38
N LYS A 150 11.64 -1.31 -14.65
CA LYS A 150 12.82 -2.01 -15.16
C LYS A 150 14.10 -1.61 -14.41
N SER A 151 14.23 -0.33 -14.06
CA SER A 151 15.38 0.16 -13.28
C SER A 151 15.51 -0.51 -11.90
N LYS A 152 14.41 -1.05 -11.36
CA LYS A 152 14.36 -1.76 -10.08
C LYS A 152 14.24 -3.27 -10.20
N ASP A 153 14.44 -3.86 -11.38
CA ASP A 153 14.33 -5.31 -11.61
C ASP A 153 15.14 -6.15 -10.60
N LYS A 154 16.34 -5.69 -10.23
CA LYS A 154 17.17 -6.36 -9.22
C LYS A 154 16.45 -6.45 -7.86
N ILE A 155 15.82 -5.37 -7.42
CA ILE A 155 15.08 -5.31 -6.15
C ILE A 155 13.79 -6.13 -6.25
N ILE A 156 13.07 -6.03 -7.37
CA ILE A 156 11.84 -6.78 -7.63
C ILE A 156 12.12 -8.29 -7.60
N ASN A 157 13.15 -8.75 -8.30
CA ASN A 157 13.52 -10.17 -8.34
C ASN A 157 13.96 -10.69 -6.96
N LYS A 158 14.66 -9.85 -6.20
CA LYS A 158 15.04 -10.14 -4.82
C LYS A 158 13.79 -10.30 -3.93
N LEU A 159 12.82 -9.40 -4.05
CA LEU A 159 11.55 -9.49 -3.32
C LEU A 159 10.76 -10.76 -3.69
N LYS A 160 10.62 -11.06 -4.98
CA LYS A 160 9.93 -12.27 -5.46
C LYS A 160 10.57 -13.54 -4.91
N LYS A 161 11.89 -13.65 -5.01
CA LYS A 161 12.64 -14.77 -4.46
C LYS A 161 12.46 -14.88 -2.95
N TYR A 162 12.49 -13.75 -2.23
CA TYR A 162 12.24 -13.74 -0.79
C TYR A 162 10.82 -14.25 -0.47
N ARG A 163 9.80 -13.72 -1.14
CA ARG A 163 8.41 -14.17 -1.01
C ARG A 163 8.29 -15.68 -1.23
N ASP A 164 8.79 -16.19 -2.36
CA ASP A 164 8.59 -17.58 -2.74
C ASP A 164 9.28 -18.54 -1.76
N GLN A 165 10.54 -18.27 -1.43
CA GLN A 165 11.35 -19.17 -0.60
C GLN A 165 11.05 -19.06 0.90
N TYR A 166 10.70 -17.87 1.40
CA TYR A 166 10.60 -17.61 2.84
C TYR A 166 9.18 -17.41 3.34
N LEU A 167 8.27 -16.87 2.52
CA LEU A 167 6.94 -16.48 2.97
C LEU A 167 5.84 -17.43 2.46
N ALA A 168 6.01 -17.97 1.25
CA ALA A 168 4.99 -18.81 0.60
C ALA A 168 5.23 -20.31 0.79
N HIS A 169 6.47 -20.79 0.62
CA HIS A 169 6.77 -22.23 0.56
C HIS A 169 7.61 -22.78 1.72
N ASP A 170 8.24 -21.90 2.51
CA ASP A 170 9.15 -22.27 3.60
C ASP A 170 10.22 -23.31 3.17
N ASP A 171 10.89 -23.06 2.04
CA ASP A 171 11.77 -24.02 1.39
C ASP A 171 12.88 -24.54 2.33
N ILE A 172 13.19 -25.84 2.26
CA ILE A 172 14.25 -26.47 3.09
C ILE A 172 15.64 -25.86 2.80
N LYS A 173 15.92 -25.48 1.55
CA LYS A 173 17.18 -24.85 1.12
C LYS A 173 16.97 -23.37 0.83
N LYS A 174 17.01 -22.55 1.88
CA LYS A 174 16.82 -21.10 1.75
C LYS A 174 18.12 -20.39 1.35
N ILE A 175 18.11 -19.67 0.25
CA ILE A 175 19.22 -18.77 -0.10
C ILE A 175 19.03 -17.48 0.70
N LYS A 176 20.04 -17.05 1.46
CA LYS A 176 19.97 -15.84 2.30
C LYS A 176 19.71 -14.58 1.45
N VAL A 177 18.43 -14.26 1.24
CA VAL A 177 17.99 -13.04 0.57
C VAL A 177 17.58 -12.05 1.65
N LYS A 178 18.30 -10.92 1.75
CA LYS A 178 17.99 -9.84 2.69
C LYS A 178 17.40 -8.64 1.97
N ILE A 179 16.09 -8.42 2.02
CA ILE A 179 15.51 -7.16 1.54
C ILE A 179 15.64 -6.08 2.62
N SER A 180 16.12 -4.89 2.24
CA SER A 180 16.30 -3.76 3.14
C SER A 180 15.06 -2.85 3.17
N ILE A 181 14.91 -2.07 4.23
CA ILE A 181 13.82 -1.08 4.36
C ILE A 181 13.88 -0.05 3.20
N GLY A 182 15.08 0.38 2.81
CA GLY A 182 15.25 1.31 1.68
C GLY A 182 14.86 0.71 0.32
N GLU A 183 15.03 -0.61 0.15
CA GLU A 183 14.54 -1.32 -1.04
C GLU A 183 13.00 -1.44 -1.04
N VAL A 184 12.39 -1.71 0.12
CA VAL A 184 10.92 -1.75 0.26
C VAL A 184 10.30 -0.38 -0.07
N LYS A 185 10.86 0.71 0.46
CA LYS A 185 10.40 2.08 0.18
C LYS A 185 10.44 2.42 -1.31
N GLN A 186 11.54 2.10 -2.00
CA GLN A 186 11.64 2.31 -3.46
C GLN A 186 10.56 1.57 -4.25
N LEU A 187 10.16 0.37 -3.81
CA LEU A 187 9.07 -0.36 -4.48
C LEU A 187 7.70 0.24 -4.17
N MET A 188 7.48 0.74 -2.95
CA MET A 188 6.25 1.45 -2.59
C MET A 188 6.12 2.76 -3.37
N GLU A 189 7.20 3.53 -3.52
CA GLU A 189 7.24 4.75 -4.33
C GLU A 189 6.81 4.48 -5.79
N ILE A 190 7.27 3.39 -6.41
CA ILE A 190 6.83 3.02 -7.76
C ILE A 190 5.33 2.74 -7.82
N ILE A 191 4.79 2.07 -6.80
CA ILE A 191 3.35 1.76 -6.74
C ILE A 191 2.54 3.05 -6.54
N GLU A 192 3.02 3.96 -5.70
CA GLU A 192 2.43 5.28 -5.45
C GLU A 192 2.41 6.14 -6.71
N ASP A 193 3.56 6.33 -7.35
CA ASP A 193 3.71 7.09 -8.60
C ASP A 193 2.76 6.56 -9.69
N PHE A 194 2.64 5.23 -9.77
CA PHE A 194 1.70 4.58 -10.67
C PHE A 194 0.25 4.94 -10.31
N ILE A 195 -0.15 4.82 -9.05
CA ILE A 195 -1.52 5.11 -8.61
C ILE A 195 -1.85 6.58 -8.85
N GLU A 196 -0.97 7.50 -8.46
CA GLU A 196 -1.15 8.95 -8.64
C GLU A 196 -1.33 9.32 -10.10
N LEU A 197 -0.44 8.83 -10.98
CA LEU A 197 -0.56 9.08 -12.41
C LEU A 197 -1.91 8.57 -12.95
N PHE A 198 -2.29 7.35 -12.61
CA PHE A 198 -3.52 6.77 -13.14
C PHE A 198 -4.78 7.46 -12.61
N TYR A 199 -4.82 7.86 -11.34
CA TYR A 199 -5.94 8.63 -10.79
C TYR A 199 -6.04 10.02 -11.39
N LEU A 200 -4.91 10.71 -11.57
CA LEU A 200 -4.86 11.99 -12.26
C LEU A 200 -5.44 11.88 -13.67
N ARG A 201 -5.08 10.83 -14.41
CA ARG A 201 -5.50 10.60 -15.80
C ARG A 201 -6.91 10.01 -15.95
N LEU A 202 -7.47 9.39 -14.92
CA LEU A 202 -8.79 8.72 -14.98
C LEU A 202 -9.90 9.46 -14.24
N ASP A 203 -9.57 10.29 -13.25
CA ASP A 203 -10.56 10.85 -12.32
C ASP A 203 -10.25 12.30 -11.86
N PHE A 204 -9.15 12.91 -12.32
CA PHE A 204 -8.68 14.22 -11.85
C PHE A 204 -8.45 14.32 -10.33
N SER A 205 -8.37 13.20 -9.65
CA SER A 205 -8.17 13.16 -8.21
C SER A 205 -6.70 12.91 -7.88
N SER A 206 -6.26 13.54 -6.79
CA SER A 206 -5.07 13.15 -6.06
C SER A 206 -5.48 12.27 -4.89
N ASN A 207 -4.64 11.32 -4.49
CA ASN A 207 -4.94 10.51 -3.32
C ASN A 207 -4.43 11.18 -2.05
N SER A 208 -5.26 11.13 -1.00
CA SER A 208 -4.80 11.37 0.36
C SER A 208 -4.41 10.05 0.99
N TYR A 209 -3.15 9.92 1.39
CA TYR A 209 -2.62 8.77 2.13
C TYR A 209 -2.59 9.01 3.64
N LYS A 210 -2.99 10.21 4.08
CA LYS A 210 -2.81 10.70 5.46
C LYS A 210 -3.42 9.73 6.47
N ASP A 211 -4.66 9.32 6.29
CA ASP A 211 -5.35 8.49 7.28
C ASP A 211 -4.72 7.09 7.38
N TYR A 212 -4.29 6.53 6.25
CA TYR A 212 -3.60 5.23 6.20
C TYR A 212 -2.18 5.27 6.78
N VAL A 213 -1.66 6.46 7.04
CA VAL A 213 -0.36 6.70 7.68
C VAL A 213 -0.51 7.07 9.15
N GLU A 214 -1.33 8.06 9.47
CA GLU A 214 -1.46 8.65 10.79
C GLU A 214 -2.36 7.83 11.72
N GLU A 215 -3.45 7.24 11.21
CA GLU A 215 -4.38 6.49 12.06
C GLU A 215 -3.74 5.23 12.65
N PRO A 216 -3.06 4.36 11.87
CA PRO A 216 -2.42 3.17 12.43
C PRO A 216 -1.35 3.52 13.46
N GLU A 217 -0.60 4.60 13.24
CA GLU A 217 0.38 5.11 14.21
C GLU A 217 -0.30 5.58 15.51
N ARG A 218 -1.37 6.37 15.37
CA ARG A 218 -2.17 6.87 16.50
C ARG A 218 -2.77 5.73 17.32
N GLU A 219 -3.32 4.71 16.65
CA GLU A 219 -3.96 3.55 17.30
C GLU A 219 -2.94 2.73 18.10
N ILE A 220 -1.78 2.41 17.53
CA ILE A 220 -0.73 1.66 18.25
C ILE A 220 -0.21 2.46 19.44
N LYS A 221 0.01 3.77 19.29
CA LYS A 221 0.43 4.64 20.40
C LYS A 221 -0.63 4.72 21.50
N SER A 222 -1.90 4.83 21.13
CA SER A 222 -3.03 4.85 22.07
C SER A 222 -3.14 3.54 22.83
N LEU A 223 -3.05 2.40 22.14
CA LEU A 223 -3.06 1.07 22.75
C LEU A 223 -1.98 0.93 23.82
N ILE A 224 -0.75 1.34 23.51
CA ILE A 224 0.37 1.26 24.46
C ILE A 224 0.15 2.16 25.66
N LYS A 225 -0.36 3.37 25.45
CA LYS A 225 -0.72 4.28 26.52
C LYS A 225 -1.73 3.63 27.47
N ILE A 226 -2.81 3.07 26.94
CA ILE A 226 -3.86 2.40 27.71
C ILE A 226 -3.29 1.22 28.50
N LEU A 227 -2.47 0.37 27.87
CA LEU A 227 -1.88 -0.77 28.54
C LEU A 227 -0.94 -0.37 29.69
N LYS A 228 -0.15 0.70 29.51
CA LYS A 228 0.70 1.24 30.59
C LYS A 228 -0.11 1.79 31.75
N GLU A 229 -1.18 2.54 31.46
CA GLU A 229 -2.08 3.11 32.48
C GLU A 229 -2.78 1.99 33.28
N ASN A 230 -3.25 0.95 32.59
CA ASN A 230 -3.85 -0.22 33.22
C ASN A 230 -2.88 -0.99 34.12
N GLU A 231 -1.64 -1.19 33.67
CA GLU A 231 -0.62 -1.87 34.47
C GLU A 231 -0.28 -1.07 35.73
N LYS A 232 -0.16 0.26 35.62
CA LYS A 232 0.04 1.15 36.77
C LYS A 232 -1.12 1.03 37.77
N ALA A 233 -2.38 1.04 37.29
CA ALA A 233 -3.55 0.88 38.14
C ALA A 233 -3.61 -0.49 38.83
N ARG A 234 -3.24 -1.56 38.12
CA ARG A 234 -3.16 -2.92 38.66
C ARG A 234 -2.15 -3.00 39.81
N LEU A 235 -0.94 -2.45 39.63
CA LEU A 235 0.09 -2.43 40.67
C LEU A 235 -0.33 -1.62 41.91
N GLN A 236 -1.01 -0.49 41.72
CA GLN A 236 -1.56 0.30 42.83
C GLN A 236 -2.61 -0.49 43.62
N LYS A 237 -3.49 -1.24 42.93
CA LYS A 237 -4.49 -2.09 43.59
C LYS A 237 -3.85 -3.20 44.42
N ILE A 238 -2.83 -3.87 43.87
CA ILE A 238 -2.06 -4.90 44.58
C ILE A 238 -1.39 -4.28 45.81
N SER A 239 -0.68 -3.17 45.67
CA SER A 239 -0.01 -2.50 46.78
C SER A 239 -0.98 -2.15 47.93
N LYS A 240 -2.18 -1.64 47.61
CA LYS A 240 -3.21 -1.36 48.63
C LYS A 240 -3.68 -2.62 49.37
N LEU A 241 -3.84 -3.74 48.68
CA LEU A 241 -4.28 -5.00 49.28
C LEU A 241 -3.22 -5.63 50.20
N TYR A 242 -1.93 -5.44 49.90
CA TYR A 242 -0.83 -6.00 50.69
C TYR A 242 -0.29 -5.06 51.78
N LEU A 243 -0.62 -3.76 51.76
CA LEU A 243 -0.30 -2.79 52.82
C LEU A 243 -1.39 -2.69 53.90
N GLN A 244 -2.51 -3.40 53.74
CA GLN A 244 -3.61 -3.50 54.71
C GLN A 244 -3.59 -4.80 55.53
N ASN A 245 -2.62 -5.68 55.28
CA ASN A 245 -2.29 -6.86 56.10
C ASN A 245 -0.89 -6.67 56.71
#